data_AF-A0A7J7H069-F1
#
_entry.id   AF-A0A7J7H069-F1
#
_cell.length_a   1.000
_cell.length_b   1.000
_cell.length_c   1.000
_cell.angle_alpha   90.00
_cell.angle_beta   90.00
_cell.angle_gamma   90.00
#
_symmetry.space_group_name_H-M   'P 1'
#
loop_
_entity.id
_entity.type
_entity.pdbx_description
1 polymer ?
#
loop_
_entity_poly.entity_id
_entity_poly.type
_entity_poly.pdbx_seq_one_letter_code
_entity_poly.pdbx_strand_id
1 'polypeptide(L)'
;MQHCHRSESPLSNENISIIQGMSKACRYSPEEKKERIERYRSKRNQRNFNKKIKYACRKTLADSRPRIRGRFAKNDEIEKNFQNQWSHMGMENDEYYDNWINFLDSFSANLIP
;
A
#
# COMPACT_ATOMS: atom_id res chain seq x y z
N MET A 1 4.23 61.41 0.99
CA MET A 1 3.70 60.09 0.59
C MET A 1 4.89 59.14 0.50
N GLN A 2 5.09 58.27 1.50
CA GLN A 2 6.23 57.35 1.56
C GLN A 2 5.98 56.18 0.60
N HIS A 3 6.91 55.97 -0.34
CA HIS A 3 6.93 54.76 -1.16
C HIS A 3 7.59 53.64 -0.37
N CYS A 4 6.81 52.64 0.03
CA CYS A 4 7.32 51.42 0.64
C CYS A 4 8.13 50.65 -0.41
N HIS A 5 9.45 50.57 -0.21
CA HIS A 5 10.31 49.69 -0.98
C HIS A 5 9.93 48.23 -0.65
N ARG A 6 9.31 47.56 -1.62
CA ARG A 6 9.05 46.12 -1.61
C ARG A 6 10.41 45.43 -1.58
N SER A 7 10.79 44.89 -0.42
CA SER A 7 12.01 44.10 -0.27
C SER A 7 11.93 42.86 -1.16
N GLU A 8 12.79 42.77 -2.16
CA GLU A 8 12.93 41.56 -2.97
C GLU A 8 13.44 40.43 -2.07
N SER A 9 12.65 39.36 -1.97
CA SER A 9 12.96 38.21 -1.14
C SER A 9 14.21 37.50 -1.68
N PRO A 10 15.23 37.21 -0.86
CA PRO A 10 16.51 36.63 -1.31
C PRO A 10 16.41 35.24 -1.96
N LEU A 11 15.24 34.59 -1.87
CA LEU A 11 14.97 33.32 -2.57
C LEU A 11 14.97 33.44 -4.10
N SER A 12 14.75 34.62 -4.68
CA SER A 12 14.79 34.79 -6.14
C SER A 12 16.22 34.61 -6.69
N ASN A 13 17.23 35.01 -5.91
CA ASN A 13 18.63 35.04 -6.34
C ASN A 13 19.29 33.65 -6.37
N GLU A 14 18.88 32.77 -5.44
CA GLU A 14 19.28 31.36 -5.42
C GLU A 14 18.73 30.60 -6.64
N ASN A 15 17.48 30.91 -7.04
CA ASN A 15 16.88 30.33 -8.23
C ASN A 15 17.66 30.73 -9.50
N ILE A 16 18.13 31.98 -9.60
CA ILE A 16 18.91 32.49 -10.74
C ILE A 16 20.28 31.79 -10.81
N SER A 17 20.98 31.66 -9.68
CA SER A 17 22.30 31.03 -9.60
C SER A 17 22.27 29.54 -9.93
N ILE A 18 21.25 28.81 -9.46
CA ILE A 18 21.04 27.40 -9.79
C ILE A 18 20.75 27.22 -11.28
N ILE A 19 19.91 28.08 -11.88
CA ILE A 19 19.62 28.07 -13.32
C ILE A 19 20.90 28.34 -14.15
N GLN A 20 21.74 29.28 -13.71
CA GLN A 20 22.98 29.62 -14.40
C GLN A 20 24.03 28.49 -14.32
N GLY A 21 24.16 27.81 -13.18
CA GLY A 21 25.00 26.62 -13.04
C GLY A 21 24.58 25.45 -13.93
N MET A 22 23.27 25.26 -14.14
CA MET A 22 22.71 24.25 -15.03
C MET A 22 22.93 24.55 -16.52
N SER A 23 23.45 25.72 -16.90
CA SER A 23 23.64 26.13 -18.30
C SER A 23 24.93 25.55 -18.92
N LYS A 24 25.92 25.23 -18.09
CA LYS A 24 27.24 24.76 -18.57
C LYS A 24 27.29 23.26 -18.91
N ALA A 25 26.27 22.50 -18.51
CA ALA A 25 26.17 21.05 -18.76
C ALA A 25 24.75 20.63 -19.18
N CYS A 26 24.09 21.41 -20.06
CA CYS A 26 22.70 21.11 -20.42
C CYS A 26 22.45 20.74 -21.87
N ARG A 27 21.82 19.57 -22.02
CA ARG A 27 21.25 19.01 -23.25
C ARG A 27 20.07 19.82 -23.81
N TYR A 28 19.58 20.85 -23.10
CA TYR A 28 18.32 21.54 -23.40
C TYR A 28 18.46 23.06 -23.23
N SER A 29 17.75 23.81 -24.09
CA SER A 29 17.67 25.27 -24.01
C SER A 29 16.96 25.73 -22.72
N PRO A 30 17.16 26.99 -22.29
CA PRO A 30 16.44 27.55 -21.14
C PRO A 30 14.90 27.46 -21.27
N GLU A 31 14.37 27.61 -22.48
CA GLU A 31 12.94 27.54 -22.80
C GLU A 31 12.43 26.10 -22.66
N GLU A 32 13.14 25.13 -23.26
CA GLU A 32 12.79 23.71 -23.15
C GLU A 32 12.83 23.21 -21.70
N LYS A 33 13.77 23.72 -20.90
CA LYS A 33 13.83 23.44 -19.46
C LYS A 33 12.59 23.96 -18.73
N LYS A 34 12.21 25.22 -18.99
CA LYS A 34 11.03 25.84 -18.36
C LYS A 34 9.77 25.03 -18.69
N GLU A 35 9.57 24.67 -19.95
CA GLU A 35 8.42 23.88 -20.39
C GLU A 35 8.39 22.49 -19.72
N ARG A 36 9.53 21.80 -19.64
CA ARG A 36 9.61 20.49 -18.96
C ARG A 36 9.32 20.60 -17.46
N ILE A 37 9.82 21.64 -16.80
CA ILE A 37 9.56 21.90 -15.37
C ILE A 37 8.07 22.18 -15.15
N GLU A 38 7.45 23.00 -15.99
CA GLU A 38 6.03 23.30 -15.92
C GLU A 38 5.19 22.03 -16.12
N ARG A 39 5.48 21.24 -17.16
CA ARG A 39 4.83 19.95 -17.41
C ARG A 39 4.94 19.01 -16.21
N TYR A 40 6.10 18.97 -15.55
CA TYR A 40 6.30 18.20 -14.32
C TYR A 40 5.42 18.71 -13.17
N ARG A 41 5.40 20.03 -12.92
CA ARG A 41 4.58 20.65 -11.86
C ARG A 41 3.10 20.37 -12.07
N SER A 42 2.59 20.58 -13.28
CA SER A 42 1.19 20.30 -13.63
C SER A 42 0.85 18.83 -13.45
N LYS A 43 1.70 17.90 -13.93
CA LYS A 43 1.51 16.46 -13.70
C LYS A 43 1.56 16.07 -12.22
N ARG A 44 2.40 16.73 -11.42
CA ARG A 44 2.52 16.47 -9.98
C ARG A 44 1.25 16.88 -9.24
N ASN A 45 0.71 18.05 -9.56
CA ASN A 45 -0.52 18.56 -8.95
C ASN A 45 -1.74 17.71 -9.31
N GLN A 46 -1.73 17.05 -10.47
CA GLN A 46 -2.82 16.18 -10.94
C GLN A 46 -2.62 14.69 -10.64
N ARG A 47 -1.67 14.32 -9.76
CA ARG A 47 -1.48 12.92 -9.39
C ARG A 47 -2.71 12.41 -8.65
N ASN A 48 -3.14 11.19 -9.00
CA ASN A 48 -4.18 10.50 -8.27
C ASN A 48 -3.52 9.49 -7.31
N PHE A 49 -3.71 9.70 -6.01
CA PHE A 49 -3.22 8.80 -4.95
C PHE A 49 -4.25 7.78 -4.52
N ASN A 50 -5.52 7.98 -4.89
CA ASN A 50 -6.57 7.04 -4.60
C ASN A 50 -6.43 5.81 -5.50
N LYS A 51 -6.78 4.65 -4.97
CA LYS A 51 -6.73 3.39 -5.72
C LYS A 51 -7.73 3.44 -6.87
N LYS A 52 -7.24 3.39 -8.12
CA LYS A 52 -8.06 3.31 -9.33
C LYS A 52 -7.89 1.96 -10.02
N ILE A 53 -8.99 1.25 -10.24
CA ILE A 53 -9.00 0.03 -11.05
C ILE A 53 -9.25 0.42 -12.51
N LYS A 54 -8.21 0.29 -13.36
CA LYS A 54 -8.31 0.66 -14.79
C LYS A 54 -8.89 -0.46 -15.66
N TYR A 55 -8.58 -1.71 -15.32
CA TYR A 55 -9.00 -2.89 -16.08
C TYR A 55 -9.89 -3.78 -15.23
N ALA A 56 -11.21 -3.62 -15.39
CA ALA A 56 -12.20 -4.34 -14.59
C ALA A 56 -12.09 -5.86 -14.79
N CYS A 57 -11.98 -6.33 -16.04
CA CYS A 57 -11.88 -7.77 -16.34
C CYS A 57 -10.68 -8.45 -15.67
N ARG A 58 -9.52 -7.79 -15.61
CA ARG A 58 -8.34 -8.36 -14.93
C ARG A 58 -8.52 -8.39 -13.42
N LYS A 59 -9.25 -7.42 -12.85
CA LYS A 59 -9.56 -7.39 -11.41
C LYS A 59 -10.50 -8.51 -11.03
N THR A 60 -11.59 -8.72 -11.77
CA THR A 60 -12.53 -9.83 -11.51
C THR A 60 -11.83 -11.18 -11.60
N LEU A 61 -11.00 -11.39 -12.63
CA LEU A 61 -10.18 -12.61 -12.76
C LEU A 61 -9.18 -12.78 -11.60
N ALA A 62 -8.58 -11.70 -11.09
CA ALA A 62 -7.65 -11.77 -9.97
C ALA A 62 -8.33 -12.03 -8.62
N ASP A 63 -9.63 -11.72 -8.52
CA ASP A 63 -10.43 -11.85 -7.31
C ASP A 63 -11.04 -13.24 -7.16
N SER A 64 -11.44 -13.87 -8.27
CA SER A 64 -11.95 -15.25 -8.25
C SER A 64 -10.86 -16.32 -8.13
N ARG A 65 -9.59 -15.98 -8.39
CA ARG A 65 -8.48 -16.94 -8.31
C ARG A 65 -8.16 -17.35 -6.86
N PRO A 66 -7.90 -18.64 -6.58
CA PRO A 66 -7.57 -19.12 -5.24
C PRO A 66 -6.23 -18.56 -4.74
N ARG A 67 -6.17 -18.23 -3.45
CA ARG A 67 -4.97 -17.68 -2.80
C ARG A 67 -4.66 -18.39 -1.49
N ILE A 68 -3.37 -18.61 -1.22
CA ILE A 68 -2.85 -19.10 0.05
C ILE A 68 -1.93 -18.03 0.61
N ARG A 69 -2.25 -17.50 1.80
CA ARG A 69 -1.50 -16.41 2.46
C ARG A 69 -1.26 -15.18 1.55
N GLY A 70 -2.26 -14.83 0.73
CA GLY A 70 -2.22 -13.67 -0.17
C GLY A 70 -1.57 -13.90 -1.55
N ARG A 71 -0.91 -15.03 -1.76
CA ARG A 71 -0.30 -15.44 -3.05
C ARG A 71 -1.27 -16.30 -3.84
N PHE A 72 -1.25 -16.21 -5.17
CA PHE A 72 -2.02 -17.15 -5.98
C PHE A 72 -1.48 -18.56 -5.80
N ALA A 73 -2.38 -19.50 -5.53
CA ALA A 73 -2.03 -20.90 -5.40
C ALA A 73 -1.78 -21.53 -6.79
N LYS A 74 -0.82 -22.46 -6.86
CA LYS A 74 -0.70 -23.37 -8.01
C LYS A 74 -1.68 -24.51 -7.87
N ASN A 75 -2.05 -25.15 -8.97
CA ASN A 75 -3.04 -26.23 -8.97
C ASN A 75 -2.67 -27.35 -7.98
N ASP A 76 -1.41 -27.78 -7.95
CA ASP A 76 -0.94 -28.84 -7.05
C ASP A 76 -0.93 -28.43 -5.56
N GLU A 77 -0.82 -27.14 -5.26
CA GLU A 77 -0.84 -26.61 -3.89
C GLU A 77 -2.26 -26.48 -3.36
N ILE A 78 -3.23 -26.27 -4.25
CA ILE A 78 -4.65 -26.22 -3.91
C ILE A 78 -5.08 -27.57 -3.35
N GLU A 79 -4.75 -28.68 -4.02
CA GLU A 79 -5.09 -30.05 -3.59
C GLU A 79 -4.50 -30.37 -2.21
N LYS A 80 -3.21 -30.07 -1.99
CA LYS A 80 -2.54 -30.30 -0.71
C LYS A 80 -3.09 -29.42 0.41
N ASN A 81 -3.46 -28.17 0.12
CA ASN A 81 -4.00 -27.27 1.14
C ASN A 81 -5.43 -27.63 1.53
N PHE A 82 -6.24 -28.16 0.61
CA PHE A 82 -7.51 -28.79 0.97
C PHE A 82 -7.26 -29.99 1.88
N GLN A 83 -6.38 -30.93 1.49
CA GLN A 83 -6.06 -32.09 2.34
C GLN A 83 -5.61 -31.67 3.75
N ASN A 84 -4.76 -30.66 3.89
CA ASN A 84 -4.30 -30.20 5.21
C ASN A 84 -5.39 -29.49 6.04
N GLN A 85 -6.38 -28.83 5.42
CA GLN A 85 -7.54 -28.29 6.15
C GLN A 85 -8.49 -29.37 6.66
N TRP A 86 -8.73 -30.40 5.86
CA TRP A 86 -9.59 -31.53 6.26
C TRP A 86 -8.89 -32.46 7.26
N SER A 87 -7.57 -32.64 7.16
CA SER A 87 -6.79 -33.44 8.11
C SER A 87 -6.68 -32.80 9.51
N HIS A 88 -6.73 -31.47 9.64
CA HIS A 88 -6.76 -30.80 10.95
C HIS A 88 -8.15 -30.89 11.64
N MET A 89 -9.20 -31.29 10.92
CA MET A 89 -10.51 -31.59 11.51
C MET A 89 -10.65 -33.06 11.95
N GLY A 90 -9.59 -33.87 11.78
CA GLY A 90 -9.68 -35.33 11.88
C GLY A 90 -8.79 -36.03 12.89
N MET A 91 -7.84 -35.37 13.55
CA MET A 91 -7.05 -35.95 14.66
C MET A 91 -6.40 -34.84 15.49
N GLU A 92 -6.28 -35.08 16.80
CA GLU A 92 -5.88 -34.17 17.88
C GLU A 92 -6.96 -33.18 18.32
N ASN A 93 -7.91 -33.62 19.15
CA ASN A 93 -8.37 -32.81 20.29
C ASN A 93 -9.26 -33.59 21.30
N ASP A 94 -9.20 -34.92 21.37
CA ASP A 94 -9.95 -35.64 22.41
C ASP A 94 -9.41 -35.28 23.81
N GLU A 95 -8.08 -35.14 23.99
CA GLU A 95 -7.48 -34.78 25.28
C GLU A 95 -7.71 -33.32 25.72
N TYR A 96 -7.83 -32.35 24.79
CA TYR A 96 -8.04 -30.94 25.14
C TYR A 96 -9.51 -30.65 25.46
N TYR A 97 -10.44 -31.28 24.74
CA TYR A 97 -11.88 -31.19 25.06
C TYR A 97 -12.17 -31.82 26.42
N ASP A 98 -11.61 -33.01 26.70
CA ASP A 98 -11.80 -33.67 27.99
C ASP A 98 -11.24 -32.81 29.15
N ASN A 99 -10.08 -32.18 28.97
CA ASN A 99 -9.50 -31.30 29.97
C ASN A 99 -10.27 -29.98 30.15
N TRP A 100 -10.86 -29.42 29.09
CA TRP A 100 -11.68 -28.21 29.18
C TRP A 100 -13.07 -28.47 29.76
N ILE A 101 -13.65 -29.64 29.50
CA ILE A 101 -14.89 -30.12 30.11
C ILE A 101 -14.71 -30.29 31.63
N ASN A 102 -13.60 -30.90 32.08
CA ASN A 102 -13.28 -31.04 33.50
C ASN A 102 -13.07 -29.68 34.21
N PHE A 103 -12.46 -28.71 33.52
CA PHE A 103 -12.28 -27.36 34.04
C PHE A 103 -13.62 -26.63 34.22
N LEU A 104 -14.55 -26.74 33.26
CA LEU A 104 -15.84 -26.07 33.32
C LEU A 104 -16.80 -26.70 34.35
N ASP A 105 -16.75 -28.02 34.52
CA ASP A 105 -17.56 -28.75 35.51
C ASP A 105 -17.20 -28.38 36.96
N SER A 106 -15.90 -28.14 37.22
CA SER A 106 -15.40 -27.62 38.50
C SER A 106 -15.92 -26.22 38.84
N PHE A 107 -16.19 -25.38 37.83
CA PHE A 107 -16.81 -24.06 38.00
C PHE A 107 -18.34 -24.13 38.20
N SER A 108 -18.99 -25.20 37.73
CA SER A 108 -20.44 -25.39 37.84
C SER A 108 -20.88 -25.88 39.24
N ALA A 109 -19.99 -26.56 39.97
CA ALA A 109 -20.26 -27.09 41.32
C ALA A 109 -20.42 -26.02 42.43
N ASN A 110 -20.22 -24.73 42.12
CA ASN A 110 -20.30 -23.63 43.10
C ASN A 110 -21.44 -22.63 42.84
N LEU A 111 -22.44 -22.97 42.02
CA LEU A 111 -23.63 -22.14 41.84
C LEU A 111 -24.91 -22.93 42.13
N ILE A 112 -25.39 -22.84 43.38
CA ILE A 112 -26.79 -22.58 43.78
C ILE A 112 -26.73 -22.09 45.26
N PRO A 113 -27.60 -21.14 45.69
CA PRO A 113 -27.41 -20.29 46.88
C PRO A 113 -27.33 -20.98 48.24
#